data_AF-A0A7S3UJK0-F1
#
_entry.id   AF-A0A7S3UJK0-F1
#
_cell.length_a   1.000
_cell.length_b   1.000
_cell.length_c   1.000
_cell.angle_alpha   90.00
_cell.angle_beta   90.00
_cell.angle_gamma   90.00
#
_symmetry.space_group_name_H-M   'P 1'
#
loop_
_entity.id
_entity.type
_entity.pdbx_description
1 polymer ?
#
loop_
_entity_poly.entity_id
_entity_poly.type
_entity_poly.pdbx_seq_one_letter_code
_entity_poly.pdbx_strand_id
1 'polypeptide(L)'
;APEIFFNPEIFSERVSTPLPNLVDQCIQSSPIDYRRKLYENVVLSGGSTMFERFPERLQRDIKGIVDARLQRAFNKSGSKPSDISVKVSSYFLNSFTKSLAM
;
A
#
# COMPACT_ATOMS: atom_id res chain seq x y z
N ALA A 1 13.42 -9.48 8.13
CA ALA A 1 13.71 -9.04 6.74
C ALA A 1 12.41 -8.61 6.06
N PRO A 2 11.93 -7.38 6.32
CA PRO A 2 10.80 -6.78 5.59
C PRO A 2 11.12 -6.48 4.11
N GLU A 3 12.40 -6.41 3.74
CA GLU A 3 12.88 -6.06 2.40
C GLU A 3 12.38 -7.00 1.31
N ILE A 4 12.10 -8.26 1.63
CA ILE A 4 11.54 -9.22 0.66
C ILE A 4 10.20 -8.76 0.08
N PHE A 5 9.43 -7.96 0.82
CA PHE A 5 8.14 -7.43 0.35
C PHE A 5 8.31 -6.23 -0.59
N PHE A 6 9.44 -5.53 -0.53
CA PHE A 6 9.71 -4.32 -1.33
C PHE A 6 10.67 -4.60 -2.49
N ASN A 7 11.56 -5.58 -2.32
CA ASN A 7 12.59 -6.01 -3.26
C ASN A 7 12.60 -7.56 -3.31
N PRO A 8 11.57 -8.19 -3.89
CA PRO A 8 11.43 -9.65 -3.85
C PRO A 8 12.52 -10.39 -4.65
N GLU A 9 13.19 -9.69 -5.57
CA GLU A 9 14.32 -10.17 -6.37
C GLU A 9 15.53 -10.60 -5.51
N ILE A 10 15.63 -10.14 -4.26
CA ILE A 10 16.70 -10.53 -3.32
C ILE A 10 16.58 -12.02 -2.93
N PHE A 11 15.38 -12.60 -3.02
CA PHE A 11 15.11 -13.97 -2.58
C PHE A 11 14.90 -14.95 -3.74
N SER A 12 14.27 -14.52 -4.83
CA SER A 12 14.14 -15.35 -6.04
C SER A 12 13.87 -14.52 -7.28
N GLU A 13 14.43 -14.92 -8.42
CA GLU A 13 14.13 -14.32 -9.73
C GLU A 13 12.68 -14.56 -10.21
N ARG A 14 11.96 -15.49 -9.59
CA ARG A 14 10.60 -15.88 -10.00
C ARG A 14 9.52 -14.92 -9.48
N VAL A 15 9.80 -14.18 -8.41
CA VAL A 15 8.88 -13.21 -7.81
C VAL A 15 9.59 -11.86 -7.86
N SER A 16 9.28 -11.05 -8.88
CA SER A 16 9.91 -9.74 -9.07
C SER A 16 8.99 -8.58 -8.69
N THR A 17 7.68 -8.79 -8.57
CA THR A 17 6.73 -7.68 -8.33
C THR A 17 6.70 -7.24 -6.86
N PRO A 18 7.08 -5.99 -6.56
CA PRO A 18 7.02 -5.46 -5.20
C PRO A 18 5.58 -5.36 -4.66
N LEU A 19 5.42 -5.46 -3.35
CA LEU A 19 4.12 -5.33 -2.67
C LEU A 19 3.37 -4.03 -3.02
N PRO A 20 4.01 -2.83 -3.03
CA PRO A 20 3.32 -1.60 -3.43
C PRO A 20 2.71 -1.67 -4.84
N ASN A 21 3.39 -2.34 -5.78
CA ASN A 21 2.93 -2.52 -7.15
C ASN A 21 1.74 -3.47 -7.21
N LEU A 22 1.77 -4.57 -6.44
CA LEU A 22 0.65 -5.49 -6.34
C LEU A 22 -0.61 -4.82 -5.76
N VAL A 23 -0.45 -3.98 -4.73
CA VAL A 23 -1.56 -3.20 -4.16
C VAL A 23 -2.14 -2.24 -5.19
N ASP A 24 -1.30 -1.49 -5.91
CA ASP A 24 -1.76 -0.59 -6.96
C ASP A 24 -2.51 -1.34 -8.07
N GLN A 25 -1.97 -2.46 -8.55
CA GLN A 25 -2.59 -3.29 -9.57
C GLN A 25 -3.95 -3.83 -9.12
N CYS A 26 -4.05 -4.31 -7.88
CA CYS A 26 -5.30 -4.78 -7.29
C CYS A 26 -6.36 -3.66 -7.27
N ILE A 27 -5.99 -2.46 -6.80
CA ILE A 27 -6.92 -1.32 -6.77
C ILE A 27 -7.30 -0.90 -8.21
N GLN A 28 -6.36 -0.89 -9.15
CA GLN A 28 -6.66 -0.56 -10.55
C GLN A 28 -7.54 -1.59 -11.26
N SER A 29 -7.55 -2.85 -10.82
CA SER A 29 -8.47 -3.87 -11.33
C SER A 29 -9.92 -3.62 -10.89
N SER A 30 -10.13 -2.86 -9.81
CA SER A 30 -11.46 -2.48 -9.32
C SER A 30 -12.13 -1.43 -10.23
N PRO A 31 -13.48 -1.31 -10.21
CA PRO A 31 -14.20 -0.27 -10.93
C PRO A 31 -13.76 1.15 -10.53
N ILE A 32 -13.82 2.09 -11.47
CA ILE A 32 -13.24 3.43 -11.31
C ILE A 32 -13.80 4.21 -10.12
N ASP A 33 -15.07 4.00 -9.78
CA ASP A 33 -15.78 4.71 -8.72
C ASP A 33 -15.20 4.39 -7.33
N TYR A 34 -14.65 3.20 -7.14
CA TYR A 34 -14.12 2.75 -5.85
C TYR A 34 -12.64 3.03 -5.66
N ARG A 35 -11.87 3.24 -6.73
CA ARG A 35 -10.39 3.29 -6.66
C ARG A 35 -9.88 4.32 -5.65
N ARG A 36 -10.43 5.54 -5.69
CA ARG A 36 -10.05 6.61 -4.75
C ARG A 36 -10.27 6.18 -3.30
N LYS A 37 -11.44 5.63 -3.02
CA LYS A 37 -11.80 5.14 -1.69
C LYS A 37 -10.91 3.97 -1.24
N LEU A 38 -10.51 3.09 -2.16
CA LEU A 38 -9.62 1.97 -1.82
C LEU A 38 -8.20 2.44 -1.45
N TYR A 39 -7.66 3.47 -2.12
CA TYR A 39 -6.37 4.06 -1.73
C TYR A 39 -6.41 4.71 -0.35
N GLU A 40 -7.55 5.29 0.02
CA GLU A 40 -7.76 5.90 1.33
C GLU A 40 -7.98 4.90 2.47
N ASN A 41 -8.14 3.61 2.17
CA ASN A 41 -8.54 2.60 3.13
C ASN A 41 -7.70 1.31 2.98
N VAL A 42 -6.38 1.43 2.94
CA VAL A 42 -5.49 0.26 2.95
C VAL A 42 -5.25 -0.18 4.39
N VAL A 43 -5.63 -1.42 4.70
CA VAL A 43 -5.56 -1.99 6.04
C VAL A 43 -4.54 -3.11 6.09
N LEU A 44 -3.56 -2.99 6.99
CA LEU A 44 -2.57 -4.01 7.28
C LEU A 44 -3.04 -4.94 8.39
N SER A 45 -2.96 -6.24 8.10
CA SER A 45 -3.27 -7.31 9.03
C SER A 45 -2.19 -8.40 8.97
N GLY A 46 -1.99 -9.09 10.10
CA GLY A 46 -1.03 -10.19 10.22
C GLY A 46 0.33 -9.79 10.84
N GLY A 47 1.06 -10.79 11.36
CA GLY A 47 2.35 -10.58 12.02
C GLY A 47 3.46 -10.12 11.06
N SER A 48 3.40 -10.52 9.79
CA SER A 48 4.39 -10.16 8.76
C SER A 48 4.36 -8.69 8.36
N THR A 49 3.34 -7.93 8.78
CA THR A 49 3.22 -6.49 8.51
C THR A 49 3.44 -5.64 9.78
N MET A 50 3.83 -6.25 10.90
CA MET A 50 4.10 -5.55 12.18
C MET A 50 5.54 -5.04 12.30
N PHE A 51 6.33 -5.09 11.23
CA PHE A 51 7.68 -4.52 11.26
C PHE A 51 7.64 -3.01 11.46
N GLU A 52 8.61 -2.48 12.20
CA GLU A 52 8.75 -1.05 12.43
C GLU A 52 8.80 -0.29 11.10
N ARG A 53 8.01 0.79 11.02
CA ARG A 53 7.91 1.69 9.86
C ARG A 53 7.37 1.07 8.56
N PHE A 54 6.86 -0.15 8.62
CA PHE A 54 6.29 -0.84 7.47
C PHE A 54 5.07 -0.10 6.88
N PRO A 55 4.05 0.33 7.68
CA PRO A 55 2.90 1.06 7.16
C PRO A 55 3.30 2.37 6.44
N GLU A 56 4.22 3.13 7.01
CA GLU A 56 4.69 4.41 6.49
C GLU A 56 5.49 4.24 5.20
N ARG A 57 6.29 3.18 5.13
CA ARG A 57 7.02 2.84 3.90
C ARG A 57 6.06 2.43 2.80
N LEU A 58 5.11 1.54 3.09
CA LEU A 58 4.13 1.09 2.11
C LEU A 58 3.25 2.25 1.61
N GLN A 59 2.79 3.12 2.51
CA GLN A 59 1.99 4.29 2.15
C GLN A 59 2.75 5.22 1.20
N ARG A 60 4.02 5.50 1.49
CA ARG A 60 4.88 6.36 0.66
C ARG A 60 5.08 5.78 -0.73
N ASP A 61 5.39 4.48 -0.81
CA ASP A 61 5.68 3.82 -2.08
C ASP A 61 4.41 3.76 -2.95
N ILE A 62 3.24 3.45 -2.37
CA ILE A 62 1.95 3.50 -3.07
C ILE A 62 1.64 4.93 -3.54
N LYS A 63 1.83 5.95 -2.67
CA LYS A 63 1.61 7.35 -3.05
C LYS A 63 2.51 7.77 -4.22
N GLY A 64 3.78 7.35 -4.22
CA GLY A 64 4.70 7.58 -5.33
C GLY A 64 4.21 6.99 -6.65
N ILE A 65 3.69 5.75 -6.64
CA ILE A 65 3.11 5.10 -7.83
C ILE A 65 1.89 5.88 -8.34
N VAL A 66 0.99 6.27 -7.43
CA VAL A 66 -0.22 7.03 -7.74
C VAL A 66 0.15 8.39 -8.34
N ASP A 67 1.07 9.14 -7.72
CA ASP A 67 1.49 10.46 -8.18
C ASP A 67 2.16 10.39 -9.56
N ALA A 68 3.03 9.39 -9.79
CA ALA A 68 3.62 9.17 -11.10
C ALA A 68 2.57 8.84 -12.18
N ARG A 69 1.48 8.15 -11.82
CA ARG A 69 0.35 7.93 -12.75
C ARG A 69 -0.44 9.21 -12.99
N LEU A 70 -0.71 10.02 -11.96
CA LEU A 70 -1.41 11.29 -12.10
C LEU A 70 -0.61 12.29 -12.96
N GLN A 71 0.69 12.39 -12.77
CA GLN A 71 1.58 13.20 -13.61
C GLN A 71 1.57 12.74 -15.08
N ARG A 72 1.61 11.43 -15.34
CA ARG A 72 1.49 10.90 -16.71
C ARG A 72 0.14 11.21 -17.34
N ALA A 73 -0.95 11.21 -16.57
CA ALA A 73 -2.26 11.59 -17.05
C ALA A 73 -2.31 13.10 -17.38
N PHE A 74 -1.79 13.95 -16.49
CA PHE A 74 -1.70 15.40 -16.69
C PHE A 74 -0.95 15.75 -17.97
N ASN A 75 0.22 15.14 -18.18
CA ASN A 75 1.04 15.40 -19.36
C ASN A 75 0.35 15.01 -20.68
N LYS A 76 -0.63 14.09 -20.64
CA LYS A 76 -1.39 13.65 -21.81
C LYS A 76 -2.66 14.47 -22.05
N SER A 77 -3.40 14.80 -20.99
CA SER A 77 -4.70 15.47 -21.11
C SER A 77 -4.62 17.00 -20.99
N GLY A 78 -3.53 17.55 -20.46
CA GLY A 78 -3.39 18.97 -20.13
C GLY A 78 -4.27 19.43 -18.95
N SER A 79 -5.14 18.56 -18.43
CA SER A 79 -6.05 18.84 -17.32
C SER A 79 -5.47 18.32 -16.02
N LYS A 80 -5.42 19.18 -14.98
CA LYS A 80 -4.94 18.80 -13.64
C LYS A 80 -5.86 17.72 -13.06
N PRO A 81 -5.38 16.49 -12.81
CA PRO A 81 -6.23 15.46 -12.25
C PRO A 81 -6.54 15.75 -10.78
N SER A 82 -7.67 15.22 -10.30
CA SER A 82 -8.02 15.22 -8.88
C SER A 82 -6.95 14.49 -8.07
N ASP A 83 -6.51 15.06 -6.95
CA ASP A 83 -5.59 14.39 -6.04
C ASP A 83 -6.23 13.10 -5.48
N ILE A 84 -5.38 12.12 -5.18
CA ILE A 84 -5.77 10.85 -4.58
C ILE A 84 -4.99 10.72 -3.28
N SER A 85 -5.72 10.69 -2.16
CA SER A 85 -5.15 10.45 -0.84
C SER A 85 -4.87 8.95 -0.67
N VAL A 86 -3.70 8.63 -0.12
CA VAL A 86 -3.29 7.24 0.18
C VAL A 86 -3.11 7.14 1.69
N LYS A 87 -3.82 6.20 2.32
CA LYS A 87 -3.71 5.96 3.77
C LYS A 87 -3.55 4.47 4.04
N VAL A 88 -2.53 4.14 4.81
CA VAL A 88 -2.25 2.78 5.28
C VAL A 88 -2.40 2.77 6.79
N SER A 89 -3.30 1.93 7.31
CA SER A 89 -3.54 1.77 8.74
C SER A 89 -3.21 0.35 9.18
N SER A 90 -2.53 0.21 10.32
CA SER A 90 -2.28 -1.08 10.96
C SER A 90 -3.32 -1.34 12.04
N TYR A 91 -3.94 -2.52 12.01
CA TYR A 91 -4.79 -2.97 13.11
C TYR A 91 -3.98 -3.90 14.00
N PHE A 92 -3.63 -3.42 15.18
CA PHE A 92 -3.14 -4.27 16.25
C PHE A 92 -4.37 -4.77 17.02
N LEU A 93 -4.64 -6.08 16.96
CA LEU A 93 -5.66 -6.73 17.80
C LEU A 93 -5.20 -6.69 19.26
N ASN A 94 -5.42 -5.57 19.93
CA ASN A 94 -5.02 -5.34 21.31
C ASN A 94 -6.10 -5.82 22.31
N SER A 95 -6.66 -7.03 22.12
CA SER A 95 -7.84 -7.47 22.90
C SER A 95 -7.77 -8.87 23.52
N PHE A 96 -6.59 -9.47 23.79
CA PHE A 96 -6.58 -10.75 24.52
C PHE A 96 -5.45 -11.02 25.53
N THR A 97 -4.61 -10.06 25.92
CA THR A 97 -3.54 -10.31 26.91
C THR A 97 -3.52 -9.39 28.14
N LYS A 98 -4.48 -8.48 28.32
CA LYS A 98 -4.60 -7.68 29.56
C LYS A 98 -5.55 -8.21 30.63
N SER A 99 -6.21 -9.36 30.43
CA SER A 99 -7.15 -9.93 31.41
C SER A 99 -6.60 -11.09 32.25
N LEU A 100 -5.32 -11.47 32.09
CA LEU A 100 -4.73 -12.59 32.86
C LEU A 100 -3.41 -12.19 33.56
N ALA A 101 -3.36 -10.94 34.02
CA ALA A 101 -2.34 -10.45 34.93
C ALA A 101 -3.02 -9.58 36.01
N MET A 102 -3.97 -10.18 36.72
CA MET A 102 -4.48 -9.71 37.99
C MET A 102 -4.68 -10.90 38.92
#